data_AF-A0A1I6D0L1-F1
#
_entry.id   AF-A0A1I6D0L1-F1
#
_cell.length_a   1.000
_cell.length_b   1.000
_cell.length_c   1.000
_cell.angle_alpha   90.00
_cell.angle_beta   90.00
_cell.angle_gamma   90.00
#
_symmetry.space_group_name_H-M   'P 1'
#
loop_
_entity.id
_entity.type
_entity.pdbx_description
1 polymer ?
#
loop_
_entity_poly.entity_id
_entity_poly.type
_entity_poly.pdbx_seq_one_letter_code
_entity_poly.pdbx_strand_id
1 'polypeptide(L)'
;MAKYEVIRPWHGVTVGDVVEFESLHPVLKPNVRLMRGEAGGTLNPATPGAGNDGTDGKSRKEIIAARLKELGIEFKGNLGAEKLSELLPDGELEALFPAE
;
A
#
# COMPACT_ATOMS: atom_id res chain seq x y z
N MET A 1 15.74 -23.31 7.70
CA MET A 1 15.74 -22.53 8.95
C MET A 1 14.53 -21.61 8.94
N ALA A 2 13.87 -21.41 10.07
CA ALA A 2 12.70 -20.53 10.12
C ALA A 2 13.15 -19.08 10.32
N LYS A 3 12.57 -18.17 9.53
CA LYS A 3 12.79 -16.73 9.64
C LYS A 3 11.84 -16.14 10.67
N TYR A 4 12.35 -15.26 11.50
CA TYR A 4 11.56 -14.54 12.48
C TYR A 4 11.88 -13.05 12.42
N GLU A 5 10.85 -12.24 12.61
CA GLU A 5 10.95 -10.81 12.80
C GLU A 5 11.05 -10.50 14.29
N VAL A 6 11.94 -9.59 14.64
CA VAL A 6 12.14 -9.14 16.02
C VAL A 6 11.05 -8.14 16.39
N ILE A 7 10.23 -8.49 17.38
CA ILE A 7 9.16 -7.62 17.89
C ILE A 7 9.53 -6.94 19.22
N ARG A 8 10.53 -7.47 19.94
CA ARG A 8 11.13 -6.82 21.13
C ARG A 8 12.64 -6.90 21.05
N PRO A 9 13.37 -5.79 21.22
CA PRO A 9 14.81 -5.77 21.04
C PRO A 9 15.51 -6.53 22.17
N TRP A 10 16.74 -6.95 21.91
CA TRP A 10 17.65 -7.50 22.93
C TRP A 10 19.09 -7.16 22.57
N HIS A 11 20.05 -7.73 23.30
CA HIS A 11 21.47 -7.40 23.17
C HIS A 11 21.98 -7.54 21.71
N GLY A 12 22.18 -6.39 21.06
CA GLY A 12 22.68 -6.30 19.69
C GLY A 12 21.64 -6.51 18.58
N VAL A 13 20.35 -6.62 18.90
CA VAL A 13 19.28 -6.86 17.91
C VAL A 13 18.13 -5.85 18.11
N THR A 14 17.71 -5.23 17.02
CA THR A 14 16.70 -4.16 17.00
C THR A 14 15.34 -4.67 16.54
N VAL A 15 14.28 -3.89 16.81
CA VAL A 15 12.92 -4.22 16.35
C VAL A 15 12.84 -4.10 14.83
N GLY A 16 12.24 -5.09 14.18
CA GLY A 16 12.14 -5.18 12.72
C GLY A 16 13.27 -5.98 12.06
N ASP A 17 14.33 -6.32 12.80
CA ASP A 17 15.38 -7.19 12.28
C ASP A 17 14.82 -8.59 11.96
N VAL A 18 15.36 -9.20 10.91
CA VAL A 18 15.02 -10.57 10.50
C VAL A 18 16.15 -11.51 10.92
N VAL A 19 15.81 -12.47 11.77
CA VAL A 19 16.75 -13.46 12.32
C VAL A 19 16.33 -14.86 11.91
N GLU A 20 17.32 -15.70 11.60
CA GLU A 20 17.11 -17.09 11.22
C GLU A 20 17.50 -18.01 12.38
N PHE A 21 16.59 -18.91 12.76
CA PHE A 21 16.87 -19.93 13.77
C PHE A 21 16.68 -21.33 13.19
N GLU A 22 17.61 -22.22 13.53
CA GLU A 22 17.45 -23.66 13.32
C GLU A 22 16.45 -24.24 14.32
N SER A 23 16.55 -23.83 15.59
CA SER A 23 15.59 -24.15 16.66
C SER A 23 15.40 -22.93 17.56
N LEU A 24 14.15 -22.51 17.76
CA LEU A 24 13.82 -21.33 18.56
C LEU A 24 13.77 -21.66 20.06
N HIS A 25 14.70 -21.09 20.83
CA HIS A 25 14.76 -21.24 22.28
C HIS A 25 13.52 -20.60 22.95
N PRO A 26 12.90 -21.22 23.99
CA PRO A 26 11.71 -20.69 24.65
C PRO A 26 11.81 -19.24 25.14
N VAL A 27 13.00 -18.80 25.56
CA VAL A 27 13.27 -17.44 26.03
C VAL A 27 13.12 -16.39 24.92
N LEU A 28 13.38 -16.76 23.66
CA LEU A 28 13.32 -15.82 22.53
C LEU A 28 11.93 -15.75 21.90
N LYS A 29 11.05 -16.72 22.16
CA LYS A 29 9.65 -16.73 21.69
C LYS A 29 8.88 -15.41 21.92
N PRO A 30 8.92 -14.78 23.11
CA PRO A 30 8.21 -13.51 23.31
C PRO A 30 8.82 -12.31 22.57
N ASN A 31 10.05 -12.46 22.05
CA ASN A 31 10.78 -11.38 21.38
C ASN A 31 10.69 -11.46 19.86
N VAL A 32 10.22 -12.59 19.31
CA VAL A 32 10.22 -12.84 17.87
C VAL A 32 8.87 -13.32 17.37
N ARG A 33 8.54 -12.96 16.14
CA ARG A 33 7.34 -13.40 15.41
C ARG A 33 7.77 -14.20 14.20
N LEU A 34 7.18 -15.38 13.99
CA LEU A 34 7.49 -16.19 12.80
C LEU A 34 7.11 -15.40 11.55
N MET A 35 8.07 -15.16 10.66
CA MET A 35 7.83 -14.53 9.37
C MET A 35 7.21 -15.57 8.45
N ARG A 36 5.93 -15.41 8.14
CA ARG A 36 5.23 -16.23 7.15
C ARG A 36 5.52 -15.67 5.74
N GLY A 37 6.78 -15.74 5.31
CA GLY A 37 7.23 -15.21 4.00
C GLY A 37 7.10 -13.69 3.86
N GLU A 38 7.40 -13.18 2.66
CA GLU A 38 7.33 -11.75 2.25
C GLU A 38 5.92 -11.13 2.38
N ALA A 39 4.94 -11.93 2.79
CA ALA A 39 3.58 -11.55 3.11
C ALA A 39 3.39 -11.59 4.63
N GLY A 40 3.72 -10.51 5.32
CA GLY A 40 3.24 -10.25 6.68
C GLY A 40 1.72 -10.03 6.69
N GLY A 41 0.95 -11.02 6.21
CA GLY A 41 -0.47 -10.94 5.88
C GLY A 41 -0.73 -9.81 4.88
N THR A 42 -1.08 -10.14 3.64
CA THR A 42 -1.83 -9.17 2.84
C THR A 42 -3.03 -8.74 3.68
N LEU A 43 -3.03 -7.48 4.12
CA LEU A 43 -4.15 -6.94 4.89
C LEU A 43 -5.30 -6.85 3.91
N ASN A 44 -6.14 -7.88 3.87
CA ASN A 44 -7.33 -7.82 3.04
C ASN A 44 -8.25 -6.80 3.71
N PRO A 45 -8.45 -5.60 3.12
CA PRO A 45 -9.32 -4.61 3.70
C PRO A 45 -10.74 -5.21 3.83
N ALA A 46 -11.40 -4.98 4.96
CA ALA A 46 -12.79 -5.41 5.15
C ALA A 46 -13.75 -4.77 4.13
N THR A 47 -13.31 -3.70 3.47
CA THR A 47 -13.99 -3.08 2.33
C THR A 47 -13.19 -3.37 1.05
N PRO A 48 -13.79 -4.02 0.03
CA PRO A 48 -13.15 -4.17 -1.28
C PRO A 48 -12.68 -2.79 -1.78
N GLY A 49 -11.38 -2.62 -2.04
CA GLY A 49 -10.79 -1.38 -2.56
C GLY A 49 -10.23 -0.38 -1.53
N ALA A 50 -10.30 -0.66 -0.21
CA ALA A 50 -9.69 0.22 0.81
C ALA A 50 -8.23 -0.12 1.13
N GLY A 51 -7.67 -1.12 0.46
CA GLY A 51 -6.27 -1.52 0.58
C GLY A 51 -5.44 -0.79 -0.46
N ASN A 52 -4.33 -0.22 -0.01
CA ASN A 52 -3.23 0.28 -0.83
C ASN A 52 -2.31 -0.86 -1.33
N ASP A 53 -2.73 -2.11 -1.16
CA ASP A 53 -2.09 -3.29 -1.72
C ASP A 53 -2.96 -3.77 -2.89
N GLY A 54 -2.64 -3.25 -4.07
CA GLY A 54 -3.42 -3.49 -5.28
C GLY A 54 -2.53 -3.30 -6.48
N THR A 55 -2.19 -4.42 -7.12
CA THR A 55 -2.11 -4.49 -8.58
C THR A 55 -3.17 -3.56 -9.19
N ASP A 56 -2.70 -2.47 -9.80
CA ASP A 56 -3.44 -1.61 -10.73
C ASP A 56 -4.70 -0.85 -10.21
N GLY A 57 -4.72 -0.41 -8.95
CA GLY A 57 -5.85 0.32 -8.37
C GLY A 57 -5.59 1.79 -8.04
N LYS A 58 -5.19 2.64 -9.01
CA LYS A 58 -5.13 4.10 -8.77
C LYS A 58 -6.54 4.60 -8.42
N SER A 59 -6.68 5.38 -7.34
CA SER A 59 -7.97 5.99 -6.98
C SER A 59 -8.49 6.83 -8.15
N ARG A 60 -9.81 6.96 -8.33
CA ARG A 60 -10.42 7.83 -9.37
C ARG A 60 -9.75 9.21 -9.45
N LYS A 61 -9.46 9.79 -8.28
CA LYS A 61 -8.72 11.04 -8.12
C LYS A 61 -7.31 11.01 -8.73
N GLU A 62 -6.56 9.92 -8.52
CA GLU A 62 -5.18 9.77 -8.99
C GLU A 62 -5.12 9.56 -10.51
N ILE A 63 -6.08 8.83 -11.08
CA ILE A 63 -6.22 8.67 -12.54
C ILE A 63 -6.47 10.03 -13.18
N ILE A 64 -7.43 10.78 -12.64
CA ILE A 64 -7.77 12.13 -13.10
C ILE A 64 -6.56 13.07 -12.95
N ALA A 65 -5.91 13.06 -11.79
CA ALA A 65 -4.72 13.86 -11.51
C ALA A 65 -3.54 13.55 -12.44
N ALA A 66 -3.33 12.28 -12.79
CA ALA A 66 -2.31 11.87 -13.75
C ALA A 66 -2.62 12.44 -15.15
N ARG A 67 -3.88 12.33 -15.60
CA ARG A 67 -4.29 12.86 -16.90
C ARG A 67 -4.18 14.38 -16.99
N LEU A 68 -4.55 15.10 -15.95
CA LEU A 68 -4.37 16.56 -15.88
C LEU A 68 -2.88 16.95 -15.97
N LYS A 69 -1.98 16.20 -15.33
CA LYS A 69 -0.53 16.42 -15.46
C LYS A 69 -0.03 16.14 -16.88
N GLU A 70 -0.51 15.08 -17.53
CA GLU A 70 -0.15 14.77 -18.92
C GLU A 70 -0.58 15.88 -19.89
N LEU A 71 -1.75 16.47 -19.66
CA LEU A 71 -2.26 17.61 -20.44
C LEU A 71 -1.58 18.95 -20.07
N GLY A 72 -0.69 18.97 -19.08
CA GLY A 72 -0.02 20.18 -18.61
C GLY A 72 -0.92 21.14 -17.83
N ILE A 73 -2.04 20.65 -17.29
CA ILE A 73 -3.02 21.44 -16.53
C ILE A 73 -2.62 21.41 -15.05
N GLU A 74 -2.26 22.57 -14.50
CA GLU A 74 -1.95 22.71 -13.07
C GLU A 74 -3.24 22.67 -12.24
N PHE A 75 -3.27 21.80 -11.22
CA PHE A 75 -4.39 21.70 -10.29
C PHE A 75 -3.89 21.68 -8.84
N LYS A 76 -4.76 22.09 -7.92
CA LYS A 76 -4.45 21.99 -6.48
C LYS A 76 -4.65 20.56 -6.01
N GLY A 77 -3.60 19.92 -5.47
CA GLY A 77 -3.65 18.52 -5.03
C GLY A 77 -4.64 18.21 -3.89
N ASN A 78 -5.16 19.24 -3.22
CA ASN A 78 -6.22 19.11 -2.21
C ASN A 78 -7.64 19.03 -2.81
N LEU A 79 -7.81 19.22 -4.11
CA LEU A 79 -9.10 19.11 -4.78
C LEU A 79 -9.59 17.65 -4.76
N GLY A 80 -10.90 17.47 -4.61
CA GLY A 80 -11.58 16.18 -4.71
C GLY A 80 -11.74 15.74 -6.18
N ALA A 81 -12.09 14.47 -6.40
CA ALA A 81 -12.23 13.90 -7.75
C ALA A 81 -13.20 14.71 -8.63
N GLU A 82 -14.33 15.17 -8.09
CA GLU A 82 -15.34 15.99 -8.79
C GLU A 82 -14.77 17.29 -9.37
N LYS A 83 -14.01 18.04 -8.55
CA LYS A 83 -13.41 19.31 -8.99
C LYS A 83 -12.24 19.10 -9.95
N LEU A 84 -11.56 17.95 -9.84
CA LEU A 84 -10.52 17.61 -10.80
C LEU A 84 -11.14 17.19 -12.13
N SER A 85 -12.27 16.46 -12.13
CA SER A 85 -12.97 16.09 -13.36
C SER A 85 -13.50 17.28 -14.16
N GLU A 86 -13.92 18.36 -13.48
CA GLU A 86 -14.33 19.62 -14.12
C GLU A 86 -13.17 20.34 -14.86
N LEU A 87 -11.92 20.06 -14.49
CA LEU A 87 -10.74 20.63 -15.15
C LEU A 87 -10.31 19.84 -16.39
N LEU A 88 -10.88 18.65 -16.61
CA LEU A 88 -10.61 17.91 -17.84
C LEU A 88 -11.45 18.50 -18.97
N PRO A 89 -10.92 18.47 -20.21
CA PRO A 89 -11.73 18.71 -21.39
C PRO A 89 -12.95 17.77 -21.45
N ASP A 90 -14.06 18.28 -21.97
CA ASP A 90 -15.28 17.50 -22.17
C ASP A 90 -14.98 16.23 -23.01
N GLY A 91 -15.42 15.06 -22.52
CA GLY A 91 -15.20 13.75 -23.14
C GLY A 91 -13.96 12.97 -22.65
N GLU A 92 -12.95 13.61 -22.05
CA GLU A 92 -11.79 12.89 -21.49
C GLU A 92 -12.15 12.13 -20.22
N LEU A 93 -13.08 12.65 -19.41
CA LEU A 93 -13.55 11.94 -18.22
C LEU A 93 -14.31 10.65 -18.58
N GLU A 94 -15.11 10.67 -19.64
CA GLU A 94 -15.84 9.50 -20.14
C GLU A 94 -14.89 8.47 -20.78
N ALA A 95 -13.81 8.93 -21.42
CA ALA A 95 -12.75 8.06 -21.90
C ALA A 95 -11.97 7.38 -20.76
N LEU A 96 -11.78 8.07 -19.63
CA LEU A 96 -11.12 7.53 -18.44
C LEU A 96 -12.03 6.61 -17.60
N PHE A 97 -13.34 6.87 -17.60
CA PHE A 97 -14.33 6.10 -16.86
C PHE A 97 -15.53 5.79 -17.76
N PRO A 98 -15.39 4.84 -18.71
CA PRO A 98 -16.52 4.40 -19.51
C PRO A 98 -17.59 3.82 -18.57
N ALA A 99 -18.83 4.30 -18.68
CA ALA A 99 -19.95 3.66 -18.03
C ALA A 99 -20.16 2.29 -18.68
N GLU A 100 -20.01 1.21 -17.91
CA GLU A 100 -20.42 -0.14 -18.33
C GLU A 100 -21.94 -0.23 -18.54
#